data_AF-A0A3R6ST41-F1
#
_entry.id   AF-A0A3R6ST41-F1
#
_cell.length_a   1.000
_cell.length_b   1.000
_cell.length_c   1.000
_cell.angle_alpha   90.00
_cell.angle_beta   90.00
_cell.angle_gamma   90.00
#
_symmetry.space_group_name_H-M   'P 1'
#
loop_
_entity.id
_entity.type
_entity.pdbx_description
1 polymer ?
#
loop_
_entity_poly.entity_id
_entity_poly.type
_entity_poly.pdbx_seq_one_letter_code
_entity_poly.pdbx_strand_id
1 'polypeptide(L)' 'MTIPTMITIKEAAEKTGISYSRIRTLCLEGKIVHIKAGRRFLINLEKLIEYLNTGEQ' A
#
# COMPACT_ATOMS: atom_id res chain seq x y z
N MET A 1 9.48 19.89 -2.29
CA MET A 1 8.41 18.91 -2.56
C MET A 1 9.05 17.55 -2.73
N THR A 2 8.74 16.59 -1.88
CA THR A 2 9.19 15.20 -2.03
C THR A 2 8.15 14.43 -2.82
N ILE A 3 8.61 13.71 -3.84
CA ILE A 3 7.75 12.82 -4.63
C ILE A 3 7.62 11.52 -3.83
N PRO A 4 6.40 11.02 -3.56
CA PRO A 4 6.21 9.80 -2.78
C PRO A 4 6.72 8.56 -3.53
N THR A 5 7.19 7.58 -2.78
CA THR A 5 7.65 6.31 -3.35
C THR A 5 6.44 5.42 -3.62
N MET A 6 6.04 5.34 -4.88
CA MET A 6 4.91 4.53 -5.31
C MET A 6 5.37 3.13 -5.71
N ILE A 7 4.85 2.10 -5.02
CA ILE A 7 5.19 0.70 -5.26
C ILE A 7 3.95 -0.13 -5.58
N THR A 8 4.12 -1.25 -6.26
CA THR A 8 3.03 -2.19 -6.53
C THR A 8 2.63 -2.95 -5.27
N ILE A 9 1.42 -3.53 -5.27
CA ILE A 9 0.99 -4.49 -4.21
C ILE A 9 2.00 -5.62 -4.04
N LYS A 10 2.61 -6.11 -5.14
CA LYS A 10 3.59 -7.20 -5.08
C LYS A 10 4.85 -6.79 -4.33
N GLU A 11 5.42 -5.63 -4.66
CA GLU A 11 6.59 -5.10 -3.97
C GLU A 11 6.28 -4.75 -2.51
N ALA A 12 5.08 -4.24 -2.23
CA ALA A 12 4.63 -3.98 -0.87
C ALA A 12 4.55 -5.29 -0.06
N ALA A 13 4.02 -6.37 -0.66
CA ALA A 13 3.96 -7.68 -0.03
C ALA A 13 5.35 -8.23 0.29
N GLU A 14 6.28 -8.15 -0.67
CA GLU A 14 7.67 -8.59 -0.49
C GLU A 14 8.40 -7.77 0.60
N LYS A 15 8.18 -6.46 0.68
CA LYS A 15 8.82 -5.57 1.66
C LYS A 15 8.24 -5.69 3.07
N THR A 16 6.93 -5.87 3.19
CA THR A 16 6.23 -5.87 4.49
C THR A 16 6.01 -7.27 5.06
N GLY A 17 6.17 -8.32 4.24
CA GLY A 17 5.80 -9.69 4.59
C GLY A 17 4.29 -9.95 4.63
N ILE A 18 3.46 -8.94 4.34
CA ILE A 18 2.01 -9.07 4.30
C ILE A 18 1.60 -9.74 2.99
N SER A 19 0.60 -10.61 3.05
CA SER A 19 0.09 -11.27 1.84
C SER A 19 -0.43 -10.26 0.82
N TYR A 20 -0.19 -10.55 -0.46
CA TYR A 20 -0.70 -9.76 -1.59
C TYR A 20 -2.21 -9.52 -1.47
N SER A 21 -2.96 -10.56 -1.12
CA SER A 21 -4.41 -10.50 -0.97
C SER A 21 -4.84 -9.53 0.14
N ARG A 22 -4.16 -9.54 1.29
CA ARG A 22 -4.48 -8.61 2.39
C ARG A 22 -4.21 -7.17 2.00
N ILE A 23 -3.07 -6.88 1.39
CA ILE A 23 -2.76 -5.52 0.89
C ILE A 23 -3.80 -5.08 -0.15
N ARG A 24 -4.18 -5.97 -1.08
CA ARG A 24 -5.22 -5.69 -2.07
C ARG A 24 -6.56 -5.38 -1.38
N THR A 25 -6.96 -6.15 -0.38
CA THR A 25 -8.17 -5.89 0.40
C THR A 25 -8.10 -4.53 1.08
N LEU A 26 -6.97 -4.15 1.69
CA LEU A 26 -6.78 -2.82 2.29
C LEU A 26 -6.93 -1.68 1.27
N CYS A 27 -6.45 -1.87 0.03
CA CYS A 27 -6.70 -0.91 -1.05
C CYS A 27 -8.20 -0.82 -1.37
N LEU A 28 -8.88 -1.97 -1.54
CA LEU A 28 -10.30 -2.01 -1.89
C LEU A 28 -11.20 -1.42 -0.80
N GLU A 29 -10.83 -1.61 0.47
CA GLU A 29 -11.50 -1.02 1.64
C GLU A 29 -11.14 0.47 1.85
N GLY A 30 -10.17 1.01 1.10
CA GLY A 30 -9.75 2.41 1.22
C GLY A 30 -8.94 2.73 2.47
N LYS A 31 -8.42 1.72 3.17
CA LYS A 31 -7.68 1.89 4.44
C LYS A 31 -6.25 2.39 4.27
N ILE A 32 -5.66 2.17 3.10
CA ILE A 32 -4.29 2.61 2.79
C ILE A 32 -4.27 3.54 1.58
N VAL A 33 -3.33 4.49 1.58
CA VAL A 33 -3.17 5.45 0.48
C VAL A 33 -2.63 4.75 -0.76
N HIS A 34 -3.44 4.77 -1.81
CA HIS A 34 -3.13 4.11 -3.08
C HIS A 34 -3.75 4.86 -4.26
N ILE A 35 -3.26 4.56 -5.46
CA ILE A 35 -3.85 4.99 -6.73
C ILE A 35 -4.03 3.78 -7.65
N LYS A 36 -5.02 3.85 -8.54
CA LYS A 36 -5.23 2.85 -9.58
C LYS A 36 -4.49 3.27 -10.85
N ALA A 37 -3.48 2.49 -11.24
CA ALA A 37 -2.72 2.67 -12.48
C ALA A 37 -3.15 1.60 -13.49
N GLY A 38 -4.29 1.84 -14.16
CA GLY A 38 -4.91 0.88 -15.09
C GLY A 38 -5.40 -0.38 -14.37
N ARG A 39 -4.79 -1.54 -14.68
CA ARG A 39 -5.10 -2.82 -14.02
C ARG A 39 -4.41 -2.98 -12.66
N ARG A 40 -3.35 -2.20 -12.39
CA ARG A 40 -2.52 -2.33 -11.18
C ARG A 40 -2.89 -1.27 -10.14
N PHE A 41 -2.52 -1.54 -8.90
CA PHE A 41 -2.54 -0.57 -7.82
C PHE A 41 -1.11 -0.17 -7.50
N LEU A 42 -0.91 1.13 -7.30
CA LEU A 42 0.31 1.69 -6.75
C LEU A 42 0.01 2.24 -5.36
N ILE A 43 0.81 1.86 -4.38
CA ILE A 43 0.67 2.18 -2.97
C ILE A 43 1.76 3.17 -2.61
N ASN A 44 1.39 4.17 -1.83
CA ASN A 44 2.35 5.07 -1.21
C ASN A 44 3.06 4.33 -0.08
N LEU A 45 4.36 4.07 -0.23
CA LEU A 45 5.13 3.28 0.73
C LEU A 45 5.23 3.98 2.09
N GLU A 46 5.44 5.30 2.11
CA GLU A 46 5.61 6.05 3.35
C GLU A 46 4.33 5.99 4.20
N LYS A 47 3.17 6.16 3.57
CA LYS A 47 1.85 6.04 4.22
C LYS A 47 1.49 4.61 4.59
N LEU A 48 1.96 3.62 3.82
CA LEU A 48 1.82 2.22 4.21
C LEU A 48 2.61 1.93 5.49
N ILE A 49 3.86 2.40 5.60
CA ILE A 49 4.67 2.24 6.80
C ILE A 49 4.01 2.93 8.00
N GLU A 50 3.49 4.14 7.82
CA GLU A 50 2.73 4.86 8.84
C GLU A 50 1.55 4.03 9.35
N TYR A 51 0.71 3.53 8.44
CA TYR A 51 -0.43 2.66 8.76
C TYR A 51 -0.02 1.41 9.55
N LEU A 52 1.09 0.78 9.17
CA LEU A 52 1.57 -0.43 9.86
C LEU A 52 2.12 -0.14 11.26
N ASN A 53 2.71 1.04 11.46
CA ASN A 53 3.22 1.45 12.77
C ASN A 53 2.11 1.93 13.71
N THR A 54 1.04 2.55 13.18
CA THR A 54 -0.08 3.05 13.99
C THR A 54 -1.17 2.00 14.22
N GLY A 55 -1.24 0.99 13.36
CA GLY A 55 -2.34 0.03 13.35
C GLY A 55 -3.58 0.53 12.60
N GLU A 56 -4.53 -0.38 12.45
CA GLU A 56 -5.86 -0.12 11.88
C GLU A 56 -6.69 0.67 12.91
N GLN A 57 -7.13 1.88 12.55
CA GLN A 57 -8.00 2.74 13.36
C GLN A 57 -9.47 2.51 13.03
#